data_AF-A0A1D2VKR0-F1
#
_entry.id   AF-A0A1D2VKR0-F1
#
_cell.length_a   1.000
_cell.length_b   1.000
_cell.length_c   1.000
_cell.angle_alpha   90.00
_cell.angle_beta   90.00
_cell.angle_gamma   90.00
#
_symmetry.space_group_name_H-M   'P 1'
#
loop_
_entity.id
_entity.type
_entity.pdbx_description
1 polymer ?
#
loop_
_entity_poly.entity_id
_entity_poly.type
_entity_poly.pdbx_seq_one_letter_code
_entity_poly.pdbx_strand_id
1 'polypeptide(L)'
;MIKTGGVTGAKSSAGKESKDTKEKESSGPAKFLSEIKDNEVIVKLNSGIEYHGILQMIDGYMNIVLGPKTEEYIDNSLTRRYGDVFIRGSKGMFY
;
A
#
# COMPACT_ATOMS: atom_id res chain seq x y z
N MET A 1 55.62 -16.09 37.24
CA MET A 1 55.91 -14.65 37.36
C MET A 1 55.87 -14.07 35.95
N ILE A 2 55.00 -13.05 35.74
CA ILE A 2 54.98 -11.99 34.70
C ILE A 2 54.81 -12.39 33.21
N LYS A 3 53.64 -12.08 32.59
CA LYS A 3 53.26 -10.85 31.80
C LYS A 3 53.62 -11.03 30.30
N THR A 4 52.94 -10.54 29.24
CA THR A 4 51.90 -9.51 29.00
C THR A 4 51.62 -9.43 27.48
N GLY A 5 50.44 -8.92 27.09
CA GLY A 5 50.19 -8.11 25.87
C GLY A 5 49.98 -8.90 24.57
N GLY A 6 48.88 -8.75 23.81
CA GLY A 6 48.42 -7.55 23.09
C GLY A 6 49.26 -7.38 21.81
N VAL A 7 48.76 -7.23 20.56
CA VAL A 7 47.69 -6.37 20.04
C VAL A 7 47.37 -6.74 18.55
N THR A 8 46.22 -6.27 18.04
CA THR A 8 45.83 -5.96 16.63
C THR A 8 45.54 -7.14 15.68
N GLY A 9 44.51 -7.14 14.81
CA GLY A 9 43.44 -6.22 14.45
C GLY A 9 42.96 -6.50 13.01
N ALA A 10 41.63 -6.53 12.76
CA ALA A 10 40.93 -6.27 11.48
C ALA A 10 39.40 -6.45 11.70
N LYS A 11 38.59 -5.37 11.75
CA LYS A 11 37.60 -4.90 10.72
C LYS A 11 36.85 -6.05 10.02
N SER A 12 35.52 -6.10 9.86
CA SER A 12 34.47 -5.07 9.66
C SER A 12 33.12 -5.81 9.60
N SER A 13 32.01 -5.32 10.16
CA SER A 13 30.93 -4.59 9.45
C SER A 13 29.79 -4.45 10.48
N ALA A 14 29.40 -3.25 10.90
CA ALA A 14 28.43 -2.35 10.26
C ALA A 14 27.04 -3.00 10.06
N GLY A 15 26.07 -2.62 10.92
CA GLY A 15 24.64 -2.69 10.59
C GLY A 15 23.71 -3.15 11.72
N LYS A 16 23.16 -2.20 12.48
CA LYS A 16 21.69 -2.03 12.59
C LYS A 16 21.36 -0.73 13.32
N GLU A 17 20.94 0.27 12.53
CA GLU A 17 20.09 1.34 12.99
C GLU A 17 18.75 0.74 13.44
N SER A 18 18.44 0.87 14.73
CA SER A 18 17.06 0.82 15.21
C SER A 18 16.61 2.26 15.34
N LYS A 19 16.07 2.82 14.25
CA LYS A 19 15.38 4.11 14.31
C LYS A 19 13.91 3.80 14.46
N ASP A 20 13.45 3.78 15.72
CA ASP A 20 12.04 3.76 16.07
C ASP A 20 11.37 5.04 15.56
N THR A 21 10.94 4.93 14.31
CA THR A 21 9.87 5.65 13.61
C THR A 21 8.57 5.73 14.39
N LYS A 22 8.47 6.40 15.55
CA LYS A 22 7.18 6.58 16.23
C LYS A 22 6.25 7.41 15.33
N GLU A 23 5.48 6.73 14.48
CA GLU A 23 4.61 7.39 13.50
C GLU A 23 3.52 8.17 14.22
N LYS A 24 3.52 9.46 13.91
CA LYS A 24 2.54 10.46 14.34
C LYS A 24 1.17 9.97 13.89
N GLU A 25 0.27 9.69 14.82
CA GLU A 25 -1.11 9.31 14.50
C GLU A 25 -1.73 10.37 13.58
N SER A 26 -1.79 10.05 12.29
CA SER A 26 -2.33 10.94 11.28
C SER A 26 -3.84 10.71 11.24
N SER A 27 -4.60 11.57 11.92
CA SER A 27 -6.05 11.67 11.68
C SER A 27 -6.28 12.29 10.31
N GLY A 28 -6.04 11.52 9.24
CA GLY A 28 -6.09 12.00 7.88
C GLY A 28 -6.33 10.88 6.88
N PRO A 29 -6.63 11.24 5.61
CA PRO A 29 -6.99 10.27 4.58
C PRO A 29 -5.99 9.12 4.44
N ALA A 30 -4.69 9.38 4.62
CA ALA A 30 -3.64 8.36 4.54
C ALA A 30 -3.79 7.21 5.57
N LYS A 31 -4.28 7.50 6.78
CA LYS A 31 -4.53 6.47 7.80
C LYS A 31 -5.72 5.60 7.41
N PHE A 32 -6.82 6.23 6.98
CA PHE A 32 -7.99 5.51 6.44
C PHE A 32 -7.59 4.60 5.27
N LEU A 33 -6.78 5.11 4.33
CA LEU A 33 -6.27 4.34 3.20
C LEU A 33 -5.41 3.13 3.61
N SER A 34 -4.76 3.21 4.77
CA SER A 34 -3.96 2.10 5.30
C SER A 34 -4.82 1.05 5.99
N GLU A 35 -5.91 1.47 6.64
CA GLU A 35 -6.87 0.58 7.32
C GLU A 35 -7.71 -0.25 6.33
N ILE A 36 -7.98 0.27 5.13
CA ILE A 36 -8.79 -0.43 4.12
C ILE A 36 -8.00 -1.42 3.25
N LYS A 37 -6.67 -1.49 3.37
CA LYS A 37 -5.86 -2.47 2.63
C LYS A 37 -6.26 -3.89 2.99
N ASP A 38 -6.18 -4.79 2.01
CA ASP A 38 -6.56 -6.21 2.08
C ASP A 38 -8.04 -6.48 2.40
N ASN A 39 -8.88 -5.45 2.40
CA ASN A 39 -10.33 -5.60 2.54
C ASN A 39 -11.04 -5.60 1.19
N GLU A 40 -12.22 -6.20 1.16
CA GLU A 40 -13.13 -6.10 0.01
C GLU A 40 -13.70 -4.69 -0.10
N VAL A 41 -13.56 -4.10 -1.28
CA VAL A 41 -13.97 -2.72 -1.57
C VAL A 41 -14.77 -2.67 -2.86
N ILE A 42 -15.63 -1.65 -2.94
CA ILE A 42 -16.36 -1.30 -4.15
C ILE A 42 -15.81 0.04 -4.65
N VAL A 43 -15.22 0.03 -5.84
CA VAL A 43 -14.72 1.22 -6.52
C VAL A 43 -15.72 1.63 -7.58
N LYS A 44 -16.45 2.72 -7.32
CA LYS A 44 -17.41 3.29 -8.28
C LYS A 44 -16.74 4.36 -9.13
N LEU A 45 -16.77 4.17 -10.45
CA LEU A 45 -16.31 5.18 -11.41
C LEU A 45 -17.43 6.18 -11.72
N ASN A 46 -17.04 7.38 -12.17
CA ASN A 46 -18.00 8.40 -12.63
C ASN A 46 -18.84 7.95 -13.83
N SER A 47 -18.39 6.92 -14.57
CA SER A 47 -19.17 6.28 -15.63
C SER A 47 -20.36 5.45 -15.12
N GLY A 48 -20.46 5.23 -13.81
CA GLY A 48 -21.45 4.34 -13.20
C GLY A 48 -21.01 2.88 -13.11
N ILE A 49 -19.85 2.53 -13.67
CA ILE A 49 -19.24 1.19 -13.57
C ILE A 49 -18.70 1.01 -12.15
N GLU A 50 -18.92 -0.17 -11.58
CA GLU A 50 -18.42 -0.56 -10.26
C GLU A 50 -17.46 -1.73 -10.37
N TYR A 51 -16.31 -1.62 -9.69
CA TYR A 51 -15.35 -2.71 -9.54
C TYR A 51 -15.37 -3.20 -8.09
N HIS A 52 -15.67 -4.48 -7.91
CA HIS A 52 -15.75 -5.13 -6.61
C HIS A 52 -14.53 -6.05 -6.49
N GLY A 53 -13.70 -5.87 -5.46
CA GLY A 53 -12.50 -6.68 -5.31
C GLY A 53 -11.72 -6.38 -4.03
N ILE A 54 -10.66 -7.14 -3.80
CA ILE A 54 -9.78 -6.95 -2.64
C ILE A 54 -8.79 -5.82 -2.90
N LEU A 55 -8.73 -4.82 -2.04
CA LEU A 55 -7.78 -3.72 -2.19
C LEU A 55 -6.35 -4.18 -1.89
N GLN A 56 -5.48 -4.23 -2.91
CA GLN A 56 -4.05 -4.53 -2.72
C GLN A 56 -3.23 -3.28 -2.42
N MET A 57 -3.50 -2.19 -3.16
CA MET A 57 -2.70 -0.97 -3.05
C MET A 57 -3.53 0.25 -3.41
N ILE A 58 -3.28 1.35 -2.70
CA ILE A 58 -3.82 2.67 -2.99
C ILE A 58 -2.76 3.73 -2.66
N ASP A 59 -2.67 4.76 -3.49
CA ASP A 59 -1.78 5.91 -3.28
C ASP A 59 -2.54 7.23 -3.09
N GLY A 60 -1.80 8.31 -2.79
CA GLY A 60 -2.37 9.66 -2.60
C GLY A 60 -2.93 10.31 -3.88
N TYR A 61 -2.79 9.66 -5.05
CA TYR A 61 -3.42 10.06 -6.30
C TYR A 61 -4.64 9.21 -6.64
N MET A 62 -5.06 8.32 -5.73
CA MET A 62 -6.15 7.36 -5.93
C MET A 62 -5.88 6.39 -7.09
N ASN A 63 -4.61 6.07 -7.37
CA ASN A 63 -4.31 4.89 -8.17
C ASN A 63 -4.58 3.66 -7.30
N ILE A 64 -5.42 2.75 -7.78
CA ILE A 64 -5.92 1.60 -7.04
C ILE A 64 -5.51 0.32 -7.76
N VAL A 65 -5.00 -0.64 -6.99
CA VAL A 65 -4.81 -2.01 -7.43
C VAL A 65 -5.81 -2.88 -6.68
N LEU A 66 -6.69 -3.55 -7.43
CA LEU A 66 -7.55 -4.60 -6.91
C LEU A 66 -6.92 -5.95 -7.23
N GLY A 67 -6.97 -6.84 -6.25
CA GLY A 67 -6.39 -8.17 -6.30
C GLY A 67 -7.21 -9.15 -7.13
N PRO A 68 -6.84 -10.44 -7.05
CA PRO A 68 -7.42 -11.46 -7.92
C PRO A 68 -8.90 -11.67 -7.61
N LYS A 69 -9.66 -11.99 -8.67
CA LYS A 69 -11.13 -12.15 -8.66
C LYS A 69 -11.92 -10.83 -8.58
N THR A 70 -11.38 -9.76 -9.15
CA THR A 70 -12.14 -8.51 -9.27
C THR A 70 -13.32 -8.69 -10.22
N GLU A 71 -14.49 -8.15 -9.87
CA GLU A 71 -15.71 -8.21 -10.67
C GLU A 71 -16.15 -6.82 -11.13
N GLU A 72 -16.71 -6.73 -12.34
CA GLU A 72 -17.23 -5.50 -12.94
C GLU A 72 -18.75 -5.56 -13.02
N TYR A 73 -19.37 -4.51 -12.50
CA TYR A 73 -20.81 -4.34 -12.46
C TYR A 73 -21.21 -3.09 -13.24
N ILE A 74 -22.23 -3.23 -14.09
CA ILE A 74 -22.90 -2.13 -14.78
C ILE A 74 -24.38 -2.24 -14.45
N ASP A 75 -24.98 -1.18 -13.93
CA ASP A 75 -26.37 -1.16 -13.46
C ASP A 75 -26.68 -2.33 -12.50
N ASN A 76 -25.78 -2.59 -11.55
CA ASN A 76 -25.85 -3.68 -10.56
C ASN A 76 -25.84 -5.09 -11.15
N SER A 77 -25.53 -5.25 -12.44
CA SER A 77 -25.43 -6.55 -13.10
C SER A 77 -23.96 -6.93 -13.30
N LEU A 78 -23.57 -8.14 -12.91
CA LEU A 78 -22.23 -8.68 -13.16
C LEU A 78 -22.01 -8.80 -14.66
N THR A 79 -21.10 -7.99 -15.20
CA THR A 79 -20.79 -7.98 -16.63
C THR A 79 -19.50 -8.72 -16.94
N ARG A 80 -18.48 -8.62 -16.08
CA ARG A 80 -17.17 -9.24 -16.27
C ARG A 80 -16.50 -9.64 -14.97
N ARG A 81 -15.63 -10.64 -15.08
CA ARG A 81 -14.68 -11.03 -14.04
C ARG A 81 -13.26 -10.84 -14.56
N TYR A 82 -12.45 -10.19 -13.75
CA TYR A 82 -11.05 -9.91 -14.00
C TYR A 82 -10.17 -10.64 -12.97
N GLY A 83 -8.88 -10.73 -13.29
CA GLY A 83 -7.85 -11.08 -12.32
C GLY A 83 -7.50 -9.85 -11.50
N ASP A 84 -6.23 -9.45 -11.57
CA ASP A 84 -5.77 -8.19 -10.99
C ASP A 84 -6.19 -7.01 -11.87
N VAL A 85 -6.67 -5.94 -11.24
CA VAL A 85 -7.16 -4.73 -11.93
C VAL A 85 -6.42 -3.50 -11.42
N PHE A 86 -5.88 -2.71 -12.34
CA PHE A 86 -5.27 -1.42 -12.04
C PHE A 86 -6.18 -0.27 -12.51
N ILE A 87 -6.68 0.50 -11.55
CA ILE A 87 -7.53 1.67 -11.79
C ILE A 87 -6.65 2.91 -11.58
N ARG A 88 -6.50 3.73 -12.62
CA ARG A 88 -5.73 4.97 -12.53
C ARG A 88 -6.58 6.08 -11.93
N GLY A 89 -6.10 6.66 -10.84
CA GLY A 89 -6.67 7.87 -10.29
C GLY A 89 -6.38 9.06 -11.22
N SER A 90 -7.42 9.83 -11.55
CA SER A 90 -7.24 11.08 -12.29
C SER A 90 -6.72 12.15 -11.35
N LYS A 91 -5.83 13.04 -11.83
CA LYS A 91 -5.65 14.33 -11.15
C LYS A 91 -6.91 15.15 -11.40
N GLY A 92 -7.78 15.25 -10.38
CA GLY A 92 -8.91 16.16 -10.44
C GLY A 92 -8.41 17.58 -10.65
N MET A 93 -8.98 18.28 -11.64
CA MET A 93 -8.90 19.73 -11.70
C MET A 93 -9.73 20.25 -10.52
N PHE A 94 -9.07 20.84 -9.52
CA PHE A 94 -9.76 21.68 -8.55
C PHE A 94 -10.09 22.99 -9.27
N TYR A 95 -11.38 23.33 -9.39
CA TYR A 95 -11.82 24.71 -9.67
C TYR A 95 -12.07 25.40 -8.35
#